data_AF-A0A433Q0H1-F1
#
_entry.id   AF-A0A433Q0H1-F1
#
_cell.length_a   1.000
_cell.length_b   1.000
_cell.length_c   1.000
_cell.angle_alpha   90.00
_cell.angle_beta   90.00
_cell.angle_gamma   90.00
#
_symmetry.space_group_name_H-M   'P 1'
#
loop_
_entity.id
_entity.type
_entity.pdbx_description
1 polymer ?
#
loop_
_entity_poly.entity_id
_entity_poly.type
_entity_poly.pdbx_seq_one_letter_code
_entity_poly.pdbx_strand_id
1 'polypeptide(L)'
;MDNIYDTLKPLDHAATSYFQKTPFIHWSLTGFLMAVKPFWSTAVLSKEFLSILKKRYLASLKIIISDEDTDIDQRNMATFLTKQVLFSPIS
;
A
#
# COMPACT_ATOMS: atom_id res chain seq x y z
N MET A 1 -1.81 -9.83 26.77
CA MET A 1 -2.31 -9.97 25.38
C MET A 1 -1.94 -8.68 24.67
N ASP A 2 -0.81 -8.68 23.98
CA ASP A 2 -0.41 -7.50 23.21
C ASP A 2 -1.43 -7.29 22.10
N ASN A 3 -2.00 -6.10 22.13
CA ASN A 3 -3.17 -5.71 21.38
C ASN A 3 -2.81 -5.62 19.89
N ILE A 4 -3.17 -6.64 19.10
CA ILE A 4 -3.00 -6.65 17.63
C ILE A 4 -3.58 -5.37 16.99
N TYR A 5 -4.57 -4.73 17.63
CA TYR A 5 -5.14 -3.46 17.18
C TYR A 5 -4.21 -2.25 17.35
N ASP A 6 -3.27 -2.26 18.31
CA ASP A 6 -2.31 -1.15 18.49
C ASP A 6 -1.15 -1.20 17.50
N THR A 7 -0.80 -2.39 17.00
CA THR A 7 0.18 -2.55 15.91
C THR A 7 -0.35 -2.15 14.53
N LEU A 8 -1.68 -2.09 14.35
CA LEU A 8 -2.28 -1.76 13.05
C LEU A 8 -2.36 -0.25 12.79
N LYS A 9 -2.50 0.60 13.82
CA LYS A 9 -2.56 2.06 13.65
C LYS A 9 -1.28 2.66 13.03
N PRO A 10 -0.06 2.28 13.47
CA PRO A 10 1.17 2.79 12.85
C PRO A 10 1.33 2.33 11.41
N LEU A 11 0.93 1.08 11.11
CA LEU A 11 0.95 0.52 9.76
C LEU A 11 0.03 1.31 8.82
N ASP A 12 -1.20 1.59 9.26
CA ASP A 12 -2.18 2.33 8.48
C ASP A 12 -1.77 3.79 8.27
N HIS A 13 -1.20 4.41 9.30
CA HIS A 13 -0.65 5.76 9.16
C HIS A 13 0.51 5.81 8.15
N ALA A 14 1.42 4.83 8.18
CA ALA A 14 2.51 4.75 7.21
C ALA A 14 2.02 4.47 5.78
N ALA A 15 1.01 3.61 5.63
CA ALA A 15 0.35 3.34 4.36
C ALA A 15 -0.25 4.61 3.74
N THR A 16 -1.01 5.39 4.52
CA THR A 16 -1.58 6.67 4.06
C THR A 16 -0.49 7.71 3.80
N SER A 17 0.48 7.84 4.72
CA SER A 17 1.56 8.82 4.61
C SER A 17 2.43 8.57 3.37
N TYR A 18 2.57 7.34 2.90
CA TYR A 18 3.30 7.02 1.69
C TYR A 18 2.69 7.74 0.47
N PHE A 19 1.39 7.61 0.24
CA PHE A 19 0.71 8.25 -0.90
C PHE A 19 0.65 9.77 -0.76
N GLN A 20 0.56 10.30 0.47
CA GLN A 20 0.53 11.74 0.71
C GLN A 20 1.88 12.43 0.50
N LYS A 21 2.99 11.77 0.87
CA LYS A 21 4.33 12.39 0.87
C LYS A 21 5.17 12.02 -0.34
N THR A 22 4.83 10.94 -1.04
CA THR A 22 5.59 10.46 -2.20
C THR A 22 4.95 11.04 -3.46
N PRO A 23 5.71 11.70 -4.36
CA PRO A 23 5.20 12.09 -5.66
C PRO A 23 4.63 10.88 -6.41
N PHE A 24 3.49 11.03 -7.07
CA PHE A 24 2.77 9.90 -7.66
C PHE A 24 3.59 9.12 -8.70
N ILE A 25 4.51 9.78 -9.39
CA ILE A 25 5.46 9.16 -10.32
C ILE A 25 6.39 8.12 -9.67
N HIS A 26 6.52 8.14 -8.34
CA HIS A 26 7.35 7.21 -7.57
C HIS A 26 6.55 6.16 -6.83
N TRP A 27 5.22 6.17 -6.95
CA TRP A 27 4.37 5.14 -6.35
C TRP A 27 4.66 3.77 -6.98
N SER A 28 4.90 2.80 -6.10
CA SER A 28 5.08 1.39 -6.42
C SER A 28 4.71 0.52 -5.21
N LEU A 29 4.45 -0.78 -5.47
CA LEU A 29 4.26 -1.75 -4.40
C LEU A 29 5.52 -1.89 -3.54
N THR A 30 6.70 -1.93 -4.16
CA THR A 30 7.98 -2.03 -3.43
C THR A 30 8.21 -0.81 -2.55
N GLY A 31 7.98 0.41 -3.06
CA GLY A 31 8.08 1.64 -2.28
C GLY A 31 7.12 1.66 -1.10
N PHE A 32 5.87 1.22 -1.33
CA PHE A 32 4.89 1.05 -0.26
C PHE A 32 5.41 0.09 0.80
N LEU A 33 5.82 -1.12 0.40
CA LEU A 33 6.32 -2.14 1.33
C LEU A 33 7.53 -1.65 2.14
N MET A 34 8.43 -0.88 1.54
CA MET A 34 9.55 -0.27 2.26
C MET A 34 9.09 0.77 3.28
N ALA A 35 8.07 1.57 2.97
CA ALA A 35 7.54 2.59 3.87
C ALA A 35 6.84 2.00 5.10
N VAL A 36 6.13 0.89 4.93
CA VAL A 36 5.44 0.20 6.03
C VAL A 36 6.34 -0.79 6.78
N LYS A 37 7.52 -1.12 6.24
CA LYS A 37 8.48 -2.07 6.82
C LYS A 37 8.84 -1.83 8.30
N PRO A 38 9.10 -0.60 8.75
CA PRO A 38 9.47 -0.34 10.15
C PRO A 38 8.38 -0.72 11.16
N PHE A 39 7.14 -0.87 10.71
CA PHE A 39 5.97 -1.09 11.55
C PHE A 39 5.55 -2.56 11.63
N TRP A 40 6.36 -3.48 11.11
CA TRP A 40 6.17 -4.92 11.27
C TRP A 40 7.43 -5.62 11.72
N SER A 41 7.27 -6.73 12.45
CA SER A 41 8.38 -7.59 12.82
C SER A 41 8.79 -8.46 11.62
N THR A 42 10.08 -8.50 11.30
CA THR A 42 10.64 -9.38 10.26
C THR A 42 10.46 -10.86 10.58
N ALA A 43 10.15 -11.22 11.82
CA ALA A 43 9.76 -12.58 12.19
C ALA A 43 8.42 -13.03 11.58
N VAL A 44 7.62 -12.09 11.04
CA VAL A 44 6.25 -12.31 10.54
C VAL A 44 6.18 -12.17 9.00
N LEU A 45 7.31 -12.26 8.28
CA LEU A 45 7.35 -12.26 6.81
C LEU A 45 6.82 -13.59 6.22
N SER A 46 5.59 -13.96 6.58
CA SER A 46 4.85 -15.04 5.95
C SER A 46 4.28 -14.56 4.61
N LYS A 47 4.08 -15.50 3.68
CA LYS A 47 3.36 -15.24 2.41
C LYS A 47 1.98 -14.63 2.66
N GLU A 48 1.34 -15.02 3.76
CA GLU A 48 0.04 -14.49 4.17
C GLU A 48 0.11 -13.00 4.54
N PHE A 49 1.12 -12.60 5.32
CA PHE A 49 1.30 -11.20 5.68
C PHE A 49 1.61 -10.32 4.46
N LEU A 50 2.46 -10.79 3.54
CA LEU A 50 2.69 -10.12 2.25
C LEU A 50 1.40 -9.98 1.43
N SER A 51 0.52 -10.99 1.44
CA SER A 51 -0.79 -10.93 0.79
C SER A 51 -1.68 -9.85 1.43
N ILE A 52 -1.67 -9.72 2.76
CA ILE A 52 -2.40 -8.66 3.48
C ILE A 52 -1.89 -7.28 3.06
N LEU A 53 -0.57 -7.07 3.01
CA LEU A 53 0.01 -5.80 2.60
C LEU A 53 -0.29 -5.46 1.14
N LYS A 54 -0.24 -6.45 0.24
CA LYS A 54 -0.65 -6.30 -1.16
C LYS A 54 -2.12 -5.89 -1.26
N LYS A 55 -3.01 -6.49 -0.46
CA LYS A 55 -4.43 -6.10 -0.41
C LYS A 55 -4.61 -4.67 0.11
N ARG A 56 -3.87 -4.26 1.14
CA ARG A 56 -3.90 -2.89 1.67
C ARG A 56 -3.46 -1.87 0.63
N TYR A 57 -2.34 -2.14 -0.06
CA TYR A 57 -1.87 -1.31 -1.17
C TYR A 57 -2.96 -1.14 -2.25
N LEU A 58 -3.58 -2.23 -2.70
CA LEU A 58 -4.66 -2.19 -3.68
C LEU A 58 -5.90 -1.44 -3.17
N ALA A 59 -6.23 -1.55 -1.88
CA ALA A 59 -7.32 -0.79 -1.29
C ALA A 59 -7.06 0.72 -1.31
N SER A 60 -5.84 1.15 -0.94
CA SER A 60 -5.44 2.56 -1.03
C SER A 60 -5.53 3.10 -2.46
N LEU A 61 -5.04 2.34 -3.44
CA LEU A 61 -5.15 2.74 -4.85
C LEU A 61 -6.61 2.86 -5.30
N LYS A 62 -7.50 1.96 -4.88
CA LYS A 62 -8.93 2.03 -5.21
C LYS A 62 -9.59 3.28 -4.62
N ILE A 63 -9.23 3.64 -3.39
CA ILE A 63 -9.73 4.88 -2.76
C ILE A 63 -9.31 6.09 -3.61
N ILE A 64 -8.03 6.16 -4.01
CA ILE A 64 -7.50 7.24 -4.86
C ILE A 64 -8.24 7.28 -6.21
N ILE A 65 -8.52 6.13 -6.83
CA ILE A 65 -9.23 6.07 -8.12
C ILE A 65 -10.68 6.58 -8.01
N SER A 66 -11.36 6.24 -6.91
CA SER A 66 -12.77 6.59 -6.68
C SER A 66 -12.97 8.00 -6.15
N ASP A 67 -11.93 8.67 -5.69
CA ASP A 67 -11.99 10.04 -5.19
C ASP A 67 -11.94 11.04 -6.36
N GLU A 68 -13.06 11.68 -6.67
CA GLU A 68 -13.19 12.63 -7.79
C GLU A 68 -12.38 13.91 -7.58
N ASP A 69 -12.07 14.27 -6.33
CA ASP A 69 -11.25 15.43 -5.99
C ASP A 69 -9.75 15.17 -6.21
N THR A 70 -9.36 13.90 -6.36
CA THR A 70 -7.99 13.53 -6.68
C THR A 70 -7.65 13.88 -8.14
N ASP A 71 -6.47 14.50 -8.30
CA ASP A 71 -5.90 14.85 -9.59
C ASP A 71 -5.91 13.70 -10.61
N ILE A 72 -6.22 14.01 -11.88
CA ILE A 72 -6.43 13.01 -12.92
C ILE A 72 -5.18 12.16 -13.18
N ASP A 73 -3.98 12.73 -13.08
CA ASP A 73 -2.74 12.00 -13.31
C ASP A 73 -2.46 11.03 -12.16
N GLN A 74 -2.79 11.42 -10.93
CA GLN A 74 -2.73 10.53 -9.77
C GLN A 74 -3.71 9.35 -9.92
N ARG A 75 -4.93 9.60 -10.37
CA ARG A 75 -5.92 8.53 -10.63
C ARG A 75 -5.49 7.60 -11.76
N ASN A 76 -4.90 8.15 -12.82
CA ASN A 76 -4.34 7.37 -13.93
C ASN A 76 -3.18 6.48 -13.46
N MET A 77 -2.26 7.04 -12.66
CA MET A 77 -1.17 6.29 -12.06
C MET A 77 -1.68 5.17 -11.14
N ALA A 78 -2.64 5.46 -10.27
CA ALA A 78 -3.24 4.47 -9.38
C ALA A 78 -3.93 3.34 -10.15
N THR A 79 -4.60 3.66 -11.27
CA THR A 79 -5.19 2.67 -12.18
C THR A 79 -4.12 1.79 -12.83
N PHE A 80 -3.03 2.39 -13.31
CA PHE A 80 -1.89 1.68 -13.89
C PHE A 80 -1.27 0.70 -12.89
N LEU A 81 -0.97 1.17 -11.68
CA LEU A 81 -0.37 0.37 -10.61
C LEU A 81 -1.29 -0.77 -10.14
N THR A 82 -2.60 -0.52 -10.10
CA THR A 82 -3.60 -1.57 -9.78
C THR A 82 -3.54 -2.71 -10.79
N LYS A 83 -3.51 -2.39 -12.09
CA LYS A 83 -3.37 -3.39 -13.16
C LYS A 83 -2.05 -4.14 -13.03
N GLN A 84 -0.94 -3.43 -12.86
CA GLN A 84 0.38 -4.05 -12.71
C GLN A 84 0.39 -5.09 -11.57
N VAL A 85 -0.19 -4.75 -10.42
CA VAL A 85 -0.17 -5.63 -9.23
C VAL A 85 -1.13 -6.82 -9.33
N LEU A 86 -2.26 -6.66 -10.04
CA LEU A 86 -3.21 -7.76 -10.28
C LEU A 86 -2.73 -8.72 -11.37
N PHE A 87 -2.02 -8.22 -12.38
CA PHE A 87 -1.55 -9.01 -13.53
C PHE A 87 -0.07 -9.39 -13.47
N SER A 88 0.66 -9.03 -12.40
CA SER A 88 2.02 -9.54 -12.20
C SER A 88 1.96 -11.04 -11.90
N PRO A 89 2.62 -11.89 -12.71
CA PRO A 89 2.75 -13.31 -12.38
C PRO A 89 3.51 -13.43 -11.05
N ILE A 90 3.05 -14.32 -10.18
CA ILE A 90 3.79 -14.67 -8.97
C ILE A 90 5.04 -15.41 -9.48
N SER A 91 6.18 -14.72 -9.52
CA SER A 91 7.50 -15.34 -9.69
C SER A 91 7.89 -16.12 -8.44
#